data_AF-A0AA36N8S8-F1
#
_entry.id   AF-A0AA36N8S8-F1
#
_cell.length_a   1.000
_cell.length_b   1.000
_cell.length_c   1.000
_cell.angle_alpha   90.00
_cell.angle_beta   90.00
_cell.angle_gamma   90.00
#
_symmetry.space_group_name_H-M   'P 1'
#
loop_
_entity.id
_entity.type
_entity.pdbx_description
1 polymer ?
#
loop_
_entity_poly.entity_id
_entity_poly.type
_entity_poly.pdbx_seq_one_letter_code
_entity_poly.pdbx_strand_id
1 'polypeptide(L)'
;MCSLPCLQELTRRTLKCQSQEAGVGVAYLLSDAFSNLAKTRSNSDDPNFYVLKDAFFFGDDPIGKNIPCPRDARLGCALVDALPRHVRRQSTHYLSWTWKYTVGTVQDALSSWLEDTGLLPEDIFLYMCFFVNNQYRILYDCNGVGSVQLEEVFESTLKRIGNMVAILDGWRCPVYLTRIWTIFEQFTAIKLGNVPVTIVLPREQNNSLIGQIREGEDGILQVTQSLCAFESVHATAFLPQDEETVKERIRSTIGFEEVDEKIRSFMLDWVGNVVQEYMKFLMSRAGSPISSDRHVRPRRLQNAALGCALAGESQTLNRMGVRVEAALLVKRVLLSDSKCTKLELQCAALLRGCADAALATRLRGEELVLAEDSLRQQEADLGRIRADLEDAQYEALCAEADAEHRRWQRGKVRSEELGIRNHLEEIRRQTLRSELASSQVPCLQQRIDWAKAGSTKTAP
;
A
#
# COMPACT_ATOMS: atom_id res chain seq x y z
N MET A 1 -7.41 52.32 10.55
CA MET A 1 -6.37 51.66 9.73
C MET A 1 -5.70 50.61 10.60
N CYS A 2 -5.69 49.33 10.21
CA CYS A 2 -4.89 48.33 10.92
C CYS A 2 -3.41 48.70 10.78
N SER A 3 -2.65 48.68 11.87
CA SER A 3 -1.20 48.88 11.79
C SER A 3 -0.55 47.77 10.96
N LEU A 4 0.50 48.09 10.21
CA LEU A 4 1.24 47.13 9.37
C LEU A 4 1.67 45.84 10.12
N PRO A 5 2.08 45.88 11.40
CA PRO A 5 2.37 44.67 12.19
C PRO A 5 1.14 43.76 12.40
N CYS A 6 -0.07 44.32 12.46
CA CYS A 6 -1.30 43.54 12.60
C CYS A 6 -1.60 42.73 11.32
N LEU A 7 -1.35 43.31 10.14
CA LEU A 7 -1.56 42.63 8.86
C LEU A 7 -0.56 41.48 8.65
N GLN A 8 0.70 41.66 9.07
CA GLN A 8 1.73 40.61 8.98
C GLN A 8 1.39 39.42 9.88
N GLU A 9 0.96 39.67 11.11
CA GLU A 9 0.56 38.60 12.03
C GLU A 9 -0.70 37.86 11.52
N LEU A 10 -1.68 38.57 10.99
CA LEU A 10 -2.87 37.96 10.37
C LEU A 10 -2.49 37.08 9.18
N THR A 11 -1.58 37.56 8.32
CA THR A 11 -1.07 36.81 7.17
C THR A 11 -0.36 35.55 7.64
N ARG A 12 0.51 35.64 8.65
CA ARG A 12 1.23 34.50 9.22
C ARG A 12 0.28 33.44 9.78
N ARG A 13 -0.74 33.86 10.54
CA ARG A 13 -1.77 32.96 11.08
C ARG A 13 -2.56 32.28 9.97
N THR A 14 -2.97 33.03 8.95
CA THR A 14 -3.74 32.52 7.81
C THR A 14 -2.94 31.47 7.05
N LEU A 15 -1.67 31.75 6.74
CA LEU A 15 -0.78 30.82 6.04
C LEU A 15 -0.51 29.56 6.86
N LYS A 16 -0.33 29.70 8.17
CA LYS A 16 -0.19 28.56 9.09
C LYS A 16 -1.43 27.67 9.07
N CYS A 17 -2.64 28.23 9.23
CA CYS A 17 -3.89 27.47 9.17
C CYS A 17 -4.07 26.78 7.82
N GLN A 18 -3.87 27.49 6.71
CA GLN A 18 -3.95 26.92 5.36
C GLN A 18 -3.01 25.73 5.18
N SER A 19 -1.79 25.81 5.70
CA SER A 19 -0.80 24.73 5.60
C SER A 19 -1.15 23.55 6.51
N GLN A 20 -1.66 23.79 7.73
CA GLN A 20 -2.05 22.73 8.67
C GLN A 20 -3.30 21.96 8.21
N GLU A 21 -4.22 22.64 7.52
CA GLU A 21 -5.46 22.06 7.03
C GLU A 21 -5.38 21.62 5.57
N ALA A 22 -4.22 21.76 4.93
CA ALA A 22 -4.05 21.43 3.52
C ALA A 22 -4.24 19.93 3.26
N GLY A 23 -4.79 19.62 2.09
CA GLY A 23 -4.78 18.34 1.44
C GLY A 23 -4.26 18.46 0.02
N VAL A 24 -3.70 17.36 -0.49
CA VAL A 24 -3.26 17.23 -1.88
C VAL A 24 -4.45 16.80 -2.74
N GLY A 25 -4.63 17.41 -3.92
CA GLY A 25 -5.73 17.09 -4.82
C GLY A 25 -5.59 15.69 -5.43
N VAL A 26 -6.67 14.91 -5.49
CA VAL A 26 -6.66 13.58 -6.12
C VAL A 26 -6.36 13.68 -7.61
N ALA A 27 -6.86 14.71 -8.29
CA ALA A 27 -6.51 14.98 -9.69
C ALA A 27 -4.98 15.07 -9.92
N TYR A 28 -4.23 15.64 -8.98
CA TYR A 28 -2.77 15.69 -9.06
C TYR A 28 -2.14 14.33 -8.80
N LEU A 29 -2.62 13.59 -7.79
CA LEU A 29 -2.12 12.25 -7.49
C LEU A 29 -2.32 11.28 -8.66
N LEU A 30 -3.42 11.41 -9.42
CA LEU A 30 -3.71 10.61 -10.61
C LEU A 30 -3.07 11.13 -11.90
N SER A 31 -2.36 12.26 -11.86
CA SER A 31 -1.79 12.89 -13.05
C SER A 31 -0.47 12.26 -13.49
N ASP A 32 -0.21 12.29 -14.80
CA ASP A 32 1.10 11.94 -15.36
C ASP A 32 2.23 12.80 -14.78
N ALA A 33 1.93 14.04 -14.37
CA ALA A 33 2.91 14.94 -13.77
C ALA A 33 3.46 14.36 -12.46
N PHE A 34 2.59 13.85 -11.57
CA PHE A 34 3.04 13.21 -10.34
C PHE A 34 3.75 11.88 -10.62
N SER A 35 3.20 11.05 -11.50
CA SER A 35 3.82 9.77 -11.90
C SER A 35 5.24 9.98 -12.45
N ASN A 36 5.42 10.96 -13.34
CA ASN A 36 6.73 11.28 -13.93
C ASN A 36 7.69 11.87 -12.90
N LEU A 37 7.21 12.71 -11.98
CA LEU A 37 8.01 13.24 -10.89
C LEU A 37 8.50 12.11 -9.97
N ALA A 38 7.61 11.20 -9.57
CA ALA A 38 7.94 10.03 -8.77
C ALA A 38 9.03 9.21 -9.47
N LYS A 39 8.78 8.78 -10.71
CA LYS A 39 9.70 7.96 -11.51
C LYS A 39 11.08 8.58 -11.68
N THR A 40 11.10 9.85 -12.07
CA THR A 40 12.35 10.57 -12.38
C THR A 40 13.21 10.74 -11.13
N ARG A 41 12.61 11.06 -9.98
CA ARG A 41 13.37 11.28 -8.74
C ARG A 41 13.80 9.97 -8.08
N SER A 42 12.98 8.92 -8.16
CA SER A 42 13.33 7.62 -7.56
C SER A 42 14.16 6.71 -8.47
N ASN A 43 14.26 7.03 -9.76
CA ASN A 43 14.83 6.15 -10.78
C ASN A 43 14.19 4.74 -10.75
N SER A 44 12.85 4.70 -10.62
CA SER A 44 12.06 3.47 -10.51
C SER A 44 10.71 3.68 -11.18
N ASP A 45 10.22 2.69 -11.93
CA ASP A 45 8.96 2.81 -12.67
C ASP A 45 7.73 2.89 -11.78
N ASP A 46 7.75 2.22 -10.63
CA ASP A 46 6.64 2.25 -9.67
C ASP A 46 7.18 2.22 -8.23
N PRO A 47 7.73 3.33 -7.74
CA PRO A 47 8.37 3.38 -6.43
C PRO A 47 7.32 3.29 -5.32
N ASN A 48 7.67 2.62 -4.22
CA ASN A 48 6.92 2.78 -2.98
C ASN A 48 7.27 4.09 -2.26
N PHE A 49 6.45 4.47 -1.30
CA PHE A 49 6.62 5.77 -0.64
C PHE A 49 7.80 5.81 0.35
N TYR A 50 8.40 4.67 0.73
CA TYR A 50 9.72 4.69 1.39
C TYR A 50 10.83 5.07 0.43
N VAL A 51 10.81 4.58 -0.81
CA VAL A 51 11.76 5.00 -1.85
C VAL A 51 11.55 6.48 -2.19
N LEU A 52 10.29 6.91 -2.32
CA LEU A 52 9.98 8.32 -2.58
C LEU A 52 10.39 9.24 -1.43
N LYS A 53 10.31 8.79 -0.17
CA LYS A 53 10.81 9.54 0.99
C LYS A 53 12.26 9.94 0.76
N ASP A 54 13.10 8.99 0.37
CA ASP A 54 14.53 9.25 0.13
C ASP A 54 14.73 10.15 -1.08
N ALA A 55 14.07 9.85 -2.20
CA ALA A 55 14.16 10.64 -3.43
C ALA A 55 13.68 12.09 -3.29
N PHE A 56 12.66 12.34 -2.46
CA PHE A 56 12.03 13.65 -2.33
C PHE A 56 12.66 14.49 -1.22
N PHE A 57 13.08 13.88 -0.11
CA PHE A 57 13.53 14.62 1.08
C PHE A 57 15.03 14.46 1.38
N PHE A 58 15.68 13.39 0.90
CA PHE A 58 17.09 13.10 1.19
C PHE A 58 18.02 13.07 -0.03
N GLY A 59 17.47 13.17 -1.25
CA GLY A 59 18.26 13.24 -2.49
C GLY A 59 19.06 14.54 -2.64
N ASP A 60 19.71 14.71 -3.79
CA ASP A 60 20.61 15.85 -4.04
C ASP A 60 19.87 17.21 -4.10
N ASP A 61 18.58 17.20 -4.46
CA ASP A 61 17.72 18.40 -4.56
C ASP A 61 16.41 18.25 -3.75
N PRO A 62 16.43 18.25 -2.41
CA PRO A 62 15.24 17.95 -1.61
C PRO A 62 14.10 18.97 -1.80
N ILE A 63 12.90 18.47 -2.06
CA ILE A 63 11.73 19.30 -2.33
C ILE A 63 11.30 20.04 -1.07
N GLY A 64 11.25 21.37 -1.15
CA GLY A 64 10.78 22.21 -0.03
C GLY A 64 11.84 22.52 1.03
N LYS A 65 13.06 21.97 0.95
CA LYS A 65 14.13 22.20 1.94
C LYS A 65 14.51 23.66 2.10
N ASN A 66 14.57 24.40 0.99
CA ASN A 66 14.95 25.81 0.99
C ASN A 66 13.73 26.77 1.00
N ILE A 67 12.53 26.24 1.25
CA ILE A 67 11.30 27.03 1.32
C ILE A 67 10.95 27.27 2.80
N PRO A 68 10.74 28.52 3.23
CA PRO A 68 10.25 28.81 4.58
C PRO A 68 8.88 28.16 4.81
N CYS A 69 8.79 27.34 5.85
CA CYS A 69 7.56 26.64 6.19
C CYS A 69 6.50 27.63 6.70
N PRO A 70 5.27 27.61 6.15
CA PRO A 70 4.18 28.49 6.62
C PRO A 70 3.81 28.29 8.10
N ARG A 71 4.13 27.12 8.66
CA ARG A 71 3.72 26.73 10.03
C ARG A 71 4.61 27.34 11.12
N ASP A 72 5.91 27.47 10.85
CA ASP A 72 6.92 27.83 11.83
C ASP A 72 8.00 28.81 11.32
N ALA A 73 7.92 29.23 10.06
CA ALA A 73 8.88 30.10 9.37
C ALA A 73 10.32 29.57 9.25
N ARG A 74 10.59 28.33 9.70
CA ARG A 74 11.89 27.67 9.52
C ARG A 74 11.97 27.07 8.11
N LEU A 75 13.17 26.95 7.56
CA LEU A 75 13.41 26.26 6.28
C LEU A 75 12.95 24.79 6.35
N GLY A 76 12.53 24.23 5.22
CA GLY A 76 11.95 22.90 5.12
C GLY A 76 10.44 22.92 5.38
N CYS A 77 9.65 23.05 4.32
CA CYS A 77 8.19 22.98 4.39
C CYS A 77 7.65 21.57 4.13
N ALA A 78 6.39 21.31 4.48
CA ALA A 78 5.70 20.10 4.04
C ALA A 78 5.63 20.06 2.51
N LEU A 79 5.60 18.88 1.91
CA LEU A 79 5.56 18.73 0.45
C LEU A 79 4.36 19.45 -0.16
N VAL A 80 3.19 19.35 0.50
CA VAL A 80 1.98 20.08 0.07
C VAL A 80 2.21 21.58 -0.04
N ASP A 81 3.07 22.18 0.77
CA ASP A 81 3.34 23.62 0.71
C ASP A 81 4.26 24.03 -0.46
N ALA A 82 5.05 23.10 -0.98
CA ALA A 82 5.86 23.28 -2.17
C ALA A 82 5.06 23.09 -3.48
N LEU A 83 3.85 22.51 -3.40
CA LEU A 83 3.01 22.29 -4.57
C LEU A 83 2.32 23.59 -5.06
N PRO A 84 2.02 23.69 -6.37
CA PRO A 84 1.21 24.76 -6.92
C PRO A 84 -0.13 24.91 -6.20
N ARG A 85 -0.61 26.16 -6.06
CA ARG A 85 -1.85 26.46 -5.31
C ARG A 85 -3.11 25.77 -5.87
N HIS A 86 -3.16 25.45 -7.16
CA HIS A 86 -4.34 24.83 -7.76
C HIS A 86 -4.47 23.33 -7.46
N VAL A 87 -3.38 22.65 -7.04
CA VAL A 87 -3.38 21.22 -6.68
C VAL A 87 -3.45 20.97 -5.17
N ARG A 88 -3.67 22.03 -4.38
CA ARG A 88 -3.81 21.94 -2.92
C ARG A 88 -4.91 22.85 -2.40
N ARG A 89 -5.75 22.34 -1.52
CA ARG A 89 -6.82 23.08 -0.82
C ARG A 89 -7.00 22.50 0.58
N GLN A 90 -8.01 22.95 1.31
CA GLN A 90 -8.38 22.32 2.58
C GLN A 90 -8.71 20.83 2.35
N SER A 91 -8.20 19.95 3.21
CA SER A 91 -8.44 18.51 3.13
C SER A 91 -9.91 18.16 3.33
N THR A 92 -10.46 17.39 2.40
CA THR A 92 -11.85 16.88 2.40
C THR A 92 -11.97 15.47 2.97
N HIS A 93 -10.91 14.65 2.83
CA HIS A 93 -10.87 13.27 3.29
C HIS A 93 -9.52 12.98 3.94
N TYR A 94 -9.52 12.17 4.99
CA TYR A 94 -8.32 11.60 5.58
C TYR A 94 -7.97 10.32 4.82
N LEU A 95 -6.73 10.19 4.35
CA LEU A 95 -6.29 8.96 3.71
C LEU A 95 -5.57 8.08 4.74
N SER A 96 -6.16 6.94 5.08
CA SER A 96 -5.53 5.86 5.83
C SER A 96 -4.90 4.87 4.84
N TRP A 97 -3.59 4.69 4.91
CA TRP A 97 -2.80 3.92 3.94
C TRP A 97 -1.39 3.66 4.50
N THR A 98 -0.56 2.88 3.79
CA THR A 98 0.83 2.59 4.23
C THR A 98 1.86 2.97 3.17
N TRP A 99 3.03 3.44 3.64
CA TRP A 99 4.15 3.82 2.77
C TRP A 99 4.79 2.62 2.05
N LYS A 100 4.39 1.39 2.40
CA LYS A 100 4.75 0.17 1.66
C LYS A 100 4.11 0.12 0.26
N TYR A 101 3.01 0.84 0.04
CA TYR A 101 2.33 0.84 -1.25
C TYR A 101 3.15 1.55 -2.31
N THR A 102 3.00 1.09 -3.55
CA THR A 102 3.56 1.78 -4.72
C THR A 102 2.67 2.94 -5.14
N VAL A 103 3.18 3.82 -6.00
CA VAL A 103 2.39 4.88 -6.62
C VAL A 103 1.22 4.27 -7.39
N GLY A 104 1.47 3.20 -8.15
CA GLY A 104 0.47 2.46 -8.92
C GLY A 104 -0.65 1.90 -8.05
N THR A 105 -0.32 1.27 -6.92
CA THR A 105 -1.34 0.77 -5.97
C THR A 105 -2.27 1.88 -5.49
N VAL A 106 -1.70 3.02 -5.08
CA VAL A 106 -2.51 4.17 -4.59
C VAL A 106 -3.34 4.76 -5.72
N GLN A 107 -2.78 4.95 -6.90
CA GLN A 107 -3.49 5.50 -8.06
C GLN A 107 -4.64 4.61 -8.52
N ASP A 108 -4.43 3.30 -8.59
CA ASP A 108 -5.47 2.35 -9.01
C ASP A 108 -6.63 2.28 -8.00
N ALA A 109 -6.31 2.24 -6.69
CA ALA A 109 -7.33 2.26 -5.64
C ALA A 109 -8.14 3.57 -5.63
N LEU A 110 -7.49 4.73 -5.78
CA LEU A 110 -8.17 6.01 -5.87
C LEU A 110 -9.01 6.13 -7.15
N SER A 111 -8.52 5.60 -8.27
CA SER A 111 -9.28 5.59 -9.53
C SER A 111 -10.53 4.72 -9.41
N SER A 112 -10.41 3.52 -8.83
CA SER A 112 -11.57 2.65 -8.56
C SER A 112 -12.57 3.36 -7.65
N TRP A 113 -12.10 3.98 -6.57
CA TRP A 113 -12.97 4.71 -5.64
C TRP A 113 -13.77 5.85 -6.31
N LEU A 114 -13.13 6.66 -7.15
CA LEU A 114 -13.81 7.75 -7.86
C LEU A 114 -14.82 7.21 -8.88
N GLU A 115 -14.48 6.13 -9.60
CA GLU A 115 -15.42 5.48 -10.53
C GLU A 115 -16.64 4.90 -9.81
N ASP A 116 -16.41 4.31 -8.64
CA ASP A 116 -17.42 3.65 -7.83
C ASP A 116 -18.40 4.64 -7.19
N THR A 117 -17.88 5.77 -6.70
CA THR A 117 -18.67 6.82 -6.05
C THR A 117 -19.23 7.86 -7.02
N GLY A 118 -18.62 8.00 -8.21
CA GLY A 118 -18.95 9.07 -9.17
C GLY A 118 -18.45 10.45 -8.73
N LEU A 119 -17.55 10.53 -7.75
CA LEU A 119 -16.93 11.77 -7.30
C LEU A 119 -15.95 12.31 -8.35
N LEU A 120 -15.83 13.63 -8.42
CA LEU A 120 -14.88 14.29 -9.32
C LEU A 120 -13.51 14.47 -8.64
N PRO A 121 -12.40 14.06 -9.29
CA PRO A 121 -11.06 14.14 -8.69
C PRO A 121 -10.62 15.57 -8.34
N GLU A 122 -11.22 16.59 -8.97
CA GLU A 122 -10.94 18.02 -8.76
C GLU A 122 -11.50 18.54 -7.42
N ASP A 123 -12.52 17.88 -6.89
CA ASP A 123 -13.20 18.28 -5.66
C ASP A 123 -12.64 17.56 -4.42
N ILE A 124 -11.78 16.56 -4.62
CA ILE A 124 -11.25 15.73 -3.54
C ILE A 124 -9.81 16.12 -3.21
N PHE A 125 -9.62 16.51 -1.95
CA PHE A 125 -8.31 16.82 -1.38
C PHE A 125 -8.03 15.91 -0.19
N LEU A 126 -6.94 15.17 -0.24
CA LEU A 126 -6.59 14.16 0.75
C LEU A 126 -5.60 14.71 1.77
N TYR A 127 -5.90 14.52 3.05
CA TYR A 127 -4.87 14.51 4.09
C TYR A 127 -4.09 13.20 3.94
N MET A 128 -3.05 13.25 3.11
CA MET A 128 -2.13 12.14 2.90
C MET A 128 -0.83 12.44 3.65
N CYS A 129 -0.52 11.64 4.68
CA CYS A 129 0.57 11.91 5.61
C CYS A 129 1.93 12.20 4.92
N PHE A 130 2.25 11.54 3.80
CA PHE A 130 3.46 11.81 3.02
C PHE A 130 3.56 13.26 2.53
N PHE A 131 2.43 13.84 2.09
CA PHE A 131 2.36 15.20 1.56
C PHE A 131 2.20 16.26 2.65
N VAL A 132 1.34 15.99 3.63
CA VAL A 132 0.86 17.02 4.57
C VAL A 132 1.72 17.09 5.82
N ASN A 133 2.27 15.98 6.31
CA ASN A 133 3.17 16.05 7.45
C ASN A 133 4.48 16.71 7.01
N ASN A 134 5.04 17.56 7.89
CA ASN A 134 6.33 18.17 7.60
C ASN A 134 7.44 17.15 7.86
N GLN A 135 7.84 16.42 6.82
CA GLN A 135 8.87 15.38 6.91
C GLN A 135 10.22 15.94 7.40
N TYR A 136 10.50 17.22 7.18
CA TYR A 136 11.70 17.85 7.72
C TYR A 136 11.69 17.92 9.25
N ARG A 137 10.51 18.07 9.87
CA ARG A 137 10.39 18.10 11.34
C ARG A 137 10.32 16.69 11.92
N ILE A 138 9.67 15.77 11.22
CA ILE A 138 9.51 14.40 11.70
C ILE A 138 10.83 13.62 11.59
N LEU A 139 11.52 13.74 10.45
CA LEU A 139 12.67 12.88 10.15
C LEU A 139 14.02 13.49 10.56
N TYR A 140 14.15 14.82 10.62
CA TYR A 140 15.44 15.47 10.99
C TYR A 140 15.50 16.02 12.41
N ASP A 141 14.39 16.50 12.98
CA ASP A 141 14.47 17.18 14.28
C ASP A 141 14.58 16.19 15.46
N CYS A 142 14.54 14.87 15.26
CA CYS A 142 14.89 13.74 16.19
C CYS A 142 14.48 13.82 17.67
N ASN A 143 13.69 14.81 18.10
CA ASN A 143 13.51 15.16 19.51
C ASN A 143 12.41 14.34 20.19
N GLY A 144 11.87 13.29 19.56
CA GLY A 144 10.78 12.47 20.12
C GLY A 144 9.44 13.19 20.31
N VAL A 145 9.39 14.53 20.18
CA VAL A 145 8.18 15.36 20.27
C VAL A 145 7.17 15.06 19.14
N GLY A 146 7.65 14.47 18.04
CA GLY A 146 6.83 14.10 16.89
C GLY A 146 5.71 13.13 17.24
N SER A 147 6.01 11.99 17.88
CA SER A 147 5.02 10.92 18.08
C SER A 147 3.88 11.32 19.01
N VAL A 148 4.18 12.02 20.12
CA VAL A 148 3.16 12.48 21.08
C VAL A 148 2.27 13.59 20.50
N GLN A 149 2.83 14.51 19.71
CA GLN A 149 2.01 15.52 19.02
C GLN A 149 1.20 14.91 17.86
N LEU A 150 1.72 13.87 17.21
CA LEU A 150 1.07 13.26 16.05
C LEU A 150 -0.30 12.66 16.40
N GLU A 151 -0.47 12.12 17.61
CA GLU A 151 -1.76 11.54 18.04
C GLU A 151 -2.86 12.59 18.25
N GLU A 152 -2.56 13.66 19.00
CA GLU A 152 -3.52 14.76 19.23
C GLU A 152 -3.83 15.49 17.92
N VAL A 153 -2.80 15.71 17.09
CA VAL A 153 -2.95 16.28 15.75
C VAL A 153 -3.78 15.36 14.87
N PHE A 154 -3.61 14.03 14.99
CA PHE A 154 -4.36 13.07 14.21
C PHE A 154 -5.84 13.04 14.60
N GLU A 155 -6.19 12.80 15.86
CA GLU A 155 -7.60 12.70 16.28
C GLU A 155 -8.35 14.02 15.97
N SER A 156 -7.71 15.17 16.23
CA SER A 156 -8.29 16.48 15.88
C SER A 156 -8.41 16.72 14.37
N THR A 157 -7.43 16.28 13.58
CA THR A 157 -7.48 16.36 12.11
C THR A 157 -8.57 15.47 11.55
N LEU A 158 -8.66 14.23 12.01
CA LEU A 158 -9.66 13.27 11.57
C LEU A 158 -11.08 13.79 11.91
N LYS A 159 -11.27 14.28 13.12
CA LYS A 159 -12.53 14.90 13.56
C LYS A 159 -12.90 16.14 12.74
N ARG A 160 -11.93 16.98 12.39
CA ARG A 160 -12.15 18.18 11.55
C ARG A 160 -12.54 17.81 10.12
N ILE A 161 -11.89 16.81 9.54
CA ILE A 161 -12.14 16.37 8.16
C ILE A 161 -13.48 15.63 8.05
N GLY A 162 -13.78 14.77 9.02
CA GLY A 162 -15.06 14.08 9.13
C GLY A 162 -15.31 12.97 8.10
N ASN A 163 -14.33 12.62 7.26
CA ASN A 163 -14.40 11.50 6.31
C ASN A 163 -13.04 10.81 6.21
N MET A 164 -13.01 9.48 6.17
CA MET A 164 -11.79 8.70 5.98
C MET A 164 -11.94 7.74 4.79
N VAL A 165 -10.90 7.66 3.97
CA VAL A 165 -10.73 6.64 2.94
C VAL A 165 -9.58 5.74 3.38
N ALA A 166 -9.82 4.43 3.45
CA ALA A 166 -8.84 3.43 3.82
C ALA A 166 -8.48 2.58 2.59
N ILE A 167 -7.23 2.69 2.11
CA ILE A 167 -6.75 1.84 1.01
C ILE A 167 -6.27 0.51 1.59
N LEU A 168 -6.92 -0.58 1.19
CA LEU A 168 -6.39 -1.92 1.36
C LEU A 168 -5.70 -2.35 0.06
N ASP A 169 -4.51 -2.94 0.16
CA ASP A 169 -3.76 -3.45 -0.99
C ASP A 169 -4.36 -4.73 -1.58
N GLY A 170 -5.24 -5.39 -0.85
CA GLY A 170 -5.89 -6.63 -1.23
C GLY A 170 -6.88 -7.06 -0.15
N TRP A 171 -7.64 -8.11 -0.40
CA TRP A 171 -8.49 -8.73 0.62
C TRP A 171 -7.80 -9.90 1.32
N ARG A 172 -6.83 -10.53 0.63
CA ARG A 172 -6.07 -11.66 1.14
C ARG A 172 -4.83 -11.17 1.90
N CYS A 173 -4.81 -11.36 3.22
CA CYS A 173 -3.70 -10.99 4.11
C CYS A 173 -3.16 -9.57 3.86
N PRO A 174 -4.02 -8.52 3.86
CA PRO A 174 -3.62 -7.19 3.44
C PRO A 174 -2.47 -6.64 4.28
N VAL A 175 -1.47 -6.08 3.61
CA VAL A 175 -0.37 -5.37 4.27
C VAL A 175 -0.92 -4.23 5.15
N TYR A 176 -2.04 -3.61 4.75
CA TYR A 176 -2.76 -2.63 5.58
C TYR A 176 -2.94 -3.08 7.03
N LEU A 177 -3.36 -4.33 7.27
CA LEU A 177 -3.64 -4.86 8.61
C LEU A 177 -2.40 -5.33 9.37
N THR A 178 -1.21 -5.15 8.79
CA THR A 178 0.08 -5.46 9.44
C THR A 178 0.77 -4.22 10.01
N ARG A 179 0.19 -3.03 9.82
CA ARG A 179 0.80 -1.75 10.19
C ARG A 179 0.09 -1.15 11.40
N ILE A 180 0.84 -0.79 12.43
CA ILE A 180 0.24 -0.33 13.68
C ILE A 180 -0.48 1.02 13.52
N TRP A 181 0.03 1.89 12.66
CA TRP A 181 -0.59 3.20 12.38
C TRP A 181 -1.95 3.05 11.70
N THR A 182 -2.09 2.20 10.68
CA THR A 182 -3.37 2.00 9.98
C THR A 182 -4.42 1.37 10.88
N ILE A 183 -4.01 0.42 11.74
CA ILE A 183 -4.87 -0.17 12.79
C ILE A 183 -5.34 0.92 13.76
N PHE A 184 -4.41 1.73 14.28
CA PHE A 184 -4.73 2.81 15.21
C PHE A 184 -5.64 3.88 14.58
N GLU A 185 -5.40 4.22 13.32
CA GLU A 185 -6.22 5.14 12.55
C GLU A 185 -7.67 4.63 12.40
N GLN A 186 -7.81 3.37 12.01
CA GLN A 186 -9.11 2.69 11.89
C GLN A 186 -9.85 2.65 13.23
N PHE A 187 -9.16 2.25 14.29
CA PHE A 187 -9.72 2.23 15.64
C PHE A 187 -10.18 3.62 16.08
N THR A 188 -9.39 4.66 15.80
CA THR A 188 -9.76 6.03 16.17
C THR A 188 -10.98 6.52 15.41
N ALA A 189 -11.10 6.20 14.12
CA ALA A 189 -12.30 6.51 13.34
C ALA A 189 -13.55 5.82 13.93
N ILE A 190 -13.44 4.52 14.26
CA ILE A 190 -14.51 3.75 14.91
C ILE A 190 -14.89 4.36 16.27
N LYS A 191 -13.89 4.70 17.09
CA LYS A 191 -14.06 5.33 18.41
C LYS A 191 -14.79 6.67 18.33
N LEU A 192 -14.49 7.49 17.31
CA LEU A 192 -15.16 8.78 17.10
C LEU A 192 -16.65 8.59 16.72
N GLY A 193 -17.00 7.48 16.07
CA GLY A 193 -18.38 7.07 15.75
C GLY A 193 -19.10 7.91 14.70
N ASN A 194 -18.59 9.11 14.40
CA ASN A 194 -19.16 10.06 13.43
C ASN A 194 -18.26 10.29 12.22
N VAL A 195 -17.24 9.44 12.02
CA VAL A 195 -16.33 9.52 10.88
C VAL A 195 -16.57 8.29 9.99
N PRO A 196 -17.33 8.41 8.88
CA PRO A 196 -17.46 7.33 7.92
C PRO A 196 -16.09 6.93 7.37
N VAL A 197 -15.87 5.62 7.31
CA VAL A 197 -14.67 5.01 6.73
C VAL A 197 -15.06 4.26 5.46
N THR A 198 -14.56 4.71 4.32
CA THR A 198 -14.71 4.03 3.03
C THR A 198 -13.48 3.17 2.77
N ILE A 199 -13.63 1.85 2.79
CA ILE A 199 -12.58 0.93 2.34
C ILE A 199 -12.55 0.91 0.82
N VAL A 200 -11.36 1.04 0.23
CA VAL A 200 -11.13 1.01 -1.20
C VAL A 200 -10.01 0.01 -1.53
N LEU A 201 -10.13 -0.65 -2.67
CA LEU A 201 -9.19 -1.66 -3.16
C LEU A 201 -8.70 -1.28 -4.57
N PRO A 202 -7.48 -1.66 -4.97
CA PRO A 202 -7.09 -1.71 -6.37
C PRO A 202 -8.09 -2.54 -7.19
N ARG A 203 -8.25 -2.22 -8.48
CA ARG A 203 -9.29 -2.78 -9.35
C ARG A 203 -9.21 -4.30 -9.43
N GLU A 204 -8.02 -4.85 -9.65
CA GLU A 204 -7.84 -6.30 -9.74
C GLU A 204 -8.13 -7.01 -8.42
N GLN A 205 -7.83 -6.35 -7.31
CA GLN A 205 -8.09 -6.89 -5.97
C GLN A 205 -9.59 -6.87 -5.64
N ASN A 206 -10.29 -5.83 -6.07
CA ASN A 206 -11.75 -5.77 -6.00
C ASN A 206 -12.40 -6.84 -6.89
N ASN A 207 -11.91 -7.04 -8.11
CA ASN A 207 -12.39 -8.10 -9.01
C ASN A 207 -12.18 -9.49 -8.38
N SER A 208 -11.00 -9.74 -7.81
CA SER A 208 -10.69 -10.98 -7.11
C SER A 208 -11.59 -11.20 -5.89
N LEU A 209 -11.85 -10.16 -5.10
CA LEU A 209 -12.76 -10.22 -3.96
C LEU A 209 -14.17 -10.64 -4.40
N ILE A 210 -14.72 -9.98 -5.42
CA ILE A 210 -16.03 -10.32 -5.98
C ILE A 210 -16.02 -11.72 -6.60
N GLY A 211 -14.91 -12.13 -7.22
CA GLY A 211 -14.68 -13.49 -7.69
C GLY A 211 -14.82 -14.51 -6.56
N GLN A 212 -14.16 -14.27 -5.43
CA GLN A 212 -14.23 -15.14 -4.25
C GLN A 212 -15.64 -15.18 -3.66
N ILE A 213 -16.33 -14.04 -3.56
CA ILE A 213 -17.72 -13.99 -3.05
C ILE A 213 -18.69 -14.80 -3.92
N ARG A 214 -18.41 -14.95 -5.24
CA ARG A 214 -19.24 -15.75 -6.15
C ARG A 214 -19.20 -17.25 -5.87
N GLU A 215 -18.21 -17.73 -5.14
CA GLU A 215 -18.11 -19.13 -4.71
C GLU A 215 -19.13 -19.47 -3.62
N GLY A 216 -19.89 -18.49 -3.13
CA GLY A 216 -20.95 -18.69 -2.14
C GLY A 216 -20.40 -18.68 -0.72
N GLU A 217 -20.93 -19.55 0.13
CA GLU A 217 -20.63 -19.58 1.56
C GLU A 217 -19.12 -19.74 1.83
N ASP A 218 -18.47 -20.73 1.20
CA ASP A 218 -17.04 -21.00 1.41
C ASP A 218 -16.16 -19.81 1.01
N GLY A 219 -16.50 -19.13 -0.09
CA GLY A 219 -15.75 -17.96 -0.54
C GLY A 219 -15.91 -16.76 0.39
N ILE A 220 -17.12 -16.52 0.89
CA ILE A 220 -17.37 -15.46 1.88
C ILE A 220 -16.63 -15.76 3.19
N LEU A 221 -16.61 -17.02 3.64
CA LEU A 221 -15.85 -17.45 4.81
C LEU A 221 -14.35 -17.22 4.63
N GLN A 222 -13.78 -17.54 3.47
CA GLN A 222 -12.37 -17.28 3.18
C GLN A 222 -12.03 -15.78 3.23
N VAL A 223 -12.86 -14.92 2.64
CA VAL A 223 -12.68 -13.46 2.67
C VAL A 223 -12.70 -12.95 4.11
N THR A 224 -13.73 -13.31 4.87
CA THR A 224 -13.89 -12.85 6.26
C THR A 224 -12.76 -13.34 7.16
N GLN A 225 -12.35 -14.61 7.02
CA GLN A 225 -11.20 -15.15 7.74
C GLN A 225 -9.93 -14.37 7.44
N SER A 226 -9.66 -14.07 6.16
CA SER A 226 -8.44 -13.36 5.78
C SER A 226 -8.38 -11.93 6.31
N LEU A 227 -9.50 -11.21 6.28
CA LEU A 227 -9.58 -9.84 6.79
C LEU A 227 -9.64 -9.75 8.32
N CYS A 228 -9.95 -10.85 9.01
CA CYS A 228 -9.96 -10.93 10.47
C CYS A 228 -8.68 -11.56 11.05
N ALA A 229 -7.82 -12.14 10.21
CA ALA A 229 -6.57 -12.79 10.57
C ALA A 229 -5.43 -11.78 10.80
N PHE A 230 -5.62 -10.89 11.78
CA PHE A 230 -4.59 -9.97 12.25
C PHE A 230 -4.64 -9.86 13.77
N GLU A 231 -3.51 -9.44 14.34
CA GLU A 231 -3.35 -9.15 15.77
C GLU A 231 -2.56 -7.86 15.90
N SER A 232 -3.18 -6.82 16.46
CA SER A 232 -2.55 -5.48 16.53
C SER A 232 -1.27 -5.46 17.36
N VAL A 233 -1.10 -6.37 18.32
CA VAL A 233 0.14 -6.53 19.09
C VAL A 233 1.35 -6.88 18.20
N HIS A 234 1.12 -7.56 17.08
CA HIS A 234 2.15 -7.96 16.10
C HIS A 234 2.31 -6.98 14.95
N ALA A 235 1.44 -5.97 14.84
CA ALA A 235 1.56 -4.95 13.81
C ALA A 235 2.83 -4.10 14.02
N THR A 236 3.37 -3.57 12.92
CA THR A 236 4.69 -2.92 12.91
C THR A 236 4.65 -1.50 12.36
N ALA A 237 5.61 -0.66 12.75
CA ALA A 237 5.87 0.63 12.12
C ALA A 237 7.21 0.62 11.36
N PHE A 238 7.57 1.75 10.74
CA PHE A 238 8.90 1.90 10.13
C PHE A 238 9.92 2.31 11.18
N LEU A 239 9.57 3.31 12.01
CA LEU A 239 10.38 3.73 13.15
C LEU A 239 9.98 2.89 14.38
N PRO A 240 10.92 2.17 15.02
CA PRO A 240 10.62 1.38 16.22
C PRO A 240 10.04 2.22 17.37
N GLN A 241 10.45 3.48 17.49
CA GLN A 241 9.93 4.39 18.51
C GLN A 241 8.45 4.73 18.29
N ASP A 242 8.03 4.94 17.03
CA ASP A 242 6.63 5.16 16.71
C ASP A 242 5.81 3.89 16.97
N GLU A 243 6.37 2.71 16.64
CA GLU A 243 5.73 1.44 16.94
C GLU A 243 5.45 1.28 18.44
N GLU A 244 6.46 1.48 19.28
CA GLU A 244 6.30 1.38 20.73
C GLU A 244 5.38 2.46 21.30
N THR A 245 5.42 3.69 20.76
CA THR A 245 4.54 4.78 21.23
C THR A 245 3.06 4.41 20.99
N VAL A 246 2.71 4.01 19.77
CA VAL A 246 1.32 3.65 19.43
C VAL A 246 0.89 2.39 20.17
N LYS A 247 1.77 1.39 20.28
CA LYS A 247 1.49 0.16 21.05
C LYS A 247 1.25 0.48 22.53
N GLU A 248 2.08 1.30 23.15
CA GLU A 248 1.90 1.71 24.55
C GLU A 248 0.60 2.50 24.73
N ARG A 249 0.22 3.33 23.75
CA ARG A 249 -1.06 4.03 23.79
C ARG A 249 -2.24 3.06 23.76
N ILE A 250 -2.20 2.05 22.90
CA ILE A 250 -3.24 1.01 22.84
C ILE A 250 -3.28 0.25 24.18
N ARG A 251 -2.13 -0.20 24.69
CA ARG A 251 -2.00 -0.90 25.99
C ARG A 251 -2.58 -0.10 27.15
N SER A 252 -2.27 1.20 27.21
CA SER A 252 -2.67 2.08 28.32
C SER A 252 -4.10 2.60 28.25
N THR A 253 -4.79 2.43 27.11
CA THR A 253 -6.15 2.95 26.92
C THR A 253 -7.21 1.85 26.94
N ILE A 254 -7.22 0.99 25.91
CA ILE A 254 -8.31 0.03 25.69
C ILE A 254 -7.81 -1.42 25.58
N GLY A 255 -6.51 -1.62 25.35
CA GLY A 255 -5.90 -2.94 25.13
C GLY A 255 -6.01 -3.42 23.68
N PHE A 256 -5.10 -4.32 23.29
CA PHE A 256 -5.03 -4.84 21.92
C PHE A 256 -6.24 -5.70 21.55
N GLU A 257 -6.74 -6.52 22.48
CA GLU A 257 -7.87 -7.42 22.23
C GLU A 257 -9.13 -6.67 21.81
N GLU A 258 -9.47 -5.59 22.52
CA GLU A 258 -10.63 -4.76 22.21
C GLU A 258 -10.44 -3.94 20.92
N VAL A 259 -9.20 -3.49 20.62
CA VAL A 259 -8.89 -2.88 19.31
C VAL A 259 -9.15 -3.89 18.18
N ASP A 260 -8.63 -5.10 18.33
CA ASP A 260 -8.77 -6.15 17.34
C ASP A 260 -10.23 -6.55 17.16
N GLU A 261 -11.00 -6.70 18.24
CA GLU A 261 -12.43 -7.01 18.19
C GLU A 261 -13.22 -5.94 17.43
N LYS A 262 -13.00 -4.65 17.73
CA LYS A 262 -13.68 -3.56 17.03
C LYS A 262 -13.35 -3.51 15.54
N ILE A 263 -12.09 -3.71 15.18
CA ILE A 263 -11.68 -3.68 13.77
C ILE A 263 -12.19 -4.93 13.04
N ARG A 264 -12.17 -6.12 13.67
CA ARG A 264 -12.79 -7.34 13.09
C ARG A 264 -14.27 -7.14 12.84
N SER A 265 -15.02 -6.61 13.81
CA SER A 265 -16.45 -6.29 13.63
C SER A 265 -16.66 -5.35 12.45
N PHE A 266 -15.87 -4.27 12.36
CA PHE A 266 -15.94 -3.33 11.24
C PHE A 266 -15.66 -4.00 9.89
N MET A 267 -14.66 -4.88 9.81
CA MET A 267 -14.34 -5.62 8.58
C MET A 267 -15.46 -6.61 8.20
N LEU A 268 -16.05 -7.30 9.17
CA LEU A 268 -17.18 -8.20 8.93
C LEU A 268 -18.41 -7.43 8.41
N ASP A 269 -18.73 -6.29 9.01
CA ASP A 269 -19.81 -5.42 8.54
C ASP A 269 -19.55 -4.93 7.11
N TRP A 270 -18.31 -4.55 6.82
CA TRP A 270 -17.91 -4.15 5.46
C TRP A 270 -18.07 -5.29 4.45
N VAL A 271 -17.57 -6.50 4.74
CA VAL A 271 -17.78 -7.67 3.85
C VAL A 271 -19.27 -7.95 3.67
N GLY A 272 -20.05 -7.90 4.75
CA GLY A 272 -21.50 -8.06 4.71
C GLY A 272 -22.17 -7.07 3.75
N ASN A 273 -21.75 -5.80 3.79
CA ASN A 273 -22.25 -4.78 2.85
C ASN A 273 -21.85 -5.08 1.39
N VAL A 274 -20.61 -5.52 1.14
CA VAL A 274 -20.18 -5.92 -0.22
C VAL A 274 -21.04 -7.06 -0.76
N VAL A 275 -21.29 -8.09 0.06
CA VAL A 275 -22.17 -9.22 -0.31
C VAL A 275 -23.60 -8.75 -0.57
N GLN A 276 -24.15 -7.90 0.29
CA GLN A 276 -25.50 -7.36 0.11
C GLN A 276 -25.65 -6.57 -1.20
N GLU A 277 -24.69 -5.69 -1.50
CA GLU A 277 -24.69 -4.92 -2.75
C GLU A 277 -24.57 -5.82 -3.98
N TYR A 278 -23.72 -6.85 -3.90
CA TYR A 278 -23.60 -7.84 -4.96
C TYR A 278 -24.93 -8.59 -5.20
N MET A 279 -25.63 -9.00 -4.13
CA MET A 279 -26.93 -9.67 -4.24
C MET A 279 -28.00 -8.73 -4.82
N LYS A 280 -28.05 -7.46 -4.40
CA LYS A 280 -28.94 -6.44 -4.99
C LYS A 280 -28.69 -6.29 -6.49
N PHE A 281 -27.42 -6.25 -6.89
CA PHE A 281 -27.04 -6.21 -8.30
C PHE A 281 -27.58 -7.42 -9.08
N LEU A 282 -27.44 -8.65 -8.55
CA LEU A 282 -27.97 -9.86 -9.19
C LEU A 282 -29.51 -9.82 -9.33
N MET A 283 -30.21 -9.39 -8.29
CA MET A 283 -31.68 -9.28 -8.30
C MET A 283 -32.18 -8.26 -9.33
N SER A 284 -31.50 -7.12 -9.47
CA SER A 284 -31.85 -6.09 -10.46
C SER A 284 -31.76 -6.59 -11.91
N ARG A 285 -30.82 -7.51 -12.18
CA ARG A 285 -30.65 -8.13 -13.49
C ARG A 285 -31.74 -9.16 -13.77
N ALA A 286 -32.15 -9.93 -12.77
CA ALA A 286 -33.21 -10.93 -12.92
C ALA A 286 -34.60 -10.30 -13.16
N GLY A 287 -34.85 -9.10 -12.60
CA GLY A 287 -36.12 -8.39 -12.75
C GLY A 287 -36.27 -7.54 -14.02
N SER A 288 -35.23 -7.39 -14.84
CA SER A 288 -35.31 -6.63 -16.09
C SER A 288 -35.90 -7.50 -17.22
N PRO A 289 -36.93 -7.06 -17.96
CA PRO A 289 -37.45 -7.79 -19.10
C PRO A 289 -36.34 -8.08 -20.11
N ILE A 290 -36.30 -9.30 -20.65
CA ILE A 290 -35.33 -9.73 -21.66
C ILE A 290 -35.56 -8.90 -22.94
N SER A 291 -34.98 -7.71 -23.01
CA SER A 291 -34.81 -6.97 -24.25
C SER A 291 -33.51 -7.47 -24.90
N SER A 292 -33.60 -7.84 -26.17
CA SER A 292 -32.57 -8.54 -26.95
C SER A 292 -31.31 -7.73 -27.28
N ASP A 293 -31.05 -6.61 -26.59
CA ASP A 293 -29.90 -5.77 -26.85
C ASP A 293 -28.78 -6.01 -25.83
N ARG A 294 -27.94 -7.01 -26.12
CA ARG A 294 -26.78 -7.39 -25.28
C ARG A 294 -25.56 -6.58 -25.69
N HIS A 295 -25.36 -5.41 -25.07
CA HIS A 295 -24.03 -4.90 -24.72
C HIS A 295 -24.11 -3.76 -23.70
N VAL A 296 -24.19 -4.08 -22.41
CA VAL A 296 -23.98 -3.12 -21.32
C VAL A 296 -22.91 -3.68 -20.38
N ARG A 297 -21.78 -2.97 -20.27
CA ARG A 297 -20.70 -3.27 -19.33
C ARG A 297 -21.18 -3.08 -17.89
N PRO A 298 -20.66 -3.84 -16.90
CA PRO A 298 -20.97 -3.59 -15.50
C PRO A 298 -20.41 -2.23 -15.09
N ARG A 299 -21.31 -1.28 -14.79
CA ARG A 299 -21.03 -0.09 -14.00
C ARG A 299 -21.93 -0.17 -12.76
N ARG A 300 -21.36 0.18 -11.60
CA ARG A 300 -21.97 0.27 -10.25
C ARG A 300 -21.95 -1.01 -9.43
N LEU A 301 -21.02 -1.08 -8.46
CA LEU A 301 -21.09 -2.00 -7.32
C LEU A 301 -20.89 -1.34 -5.94
N GLN A 302 -20.80 0.00 -5.82
CA GLN A 302 -20.50 0.62 -4.51
C GLN A 302 -21.21 1.96 -4.21
N ASN A 303 -22.43 2.19 -4.69
CA ASN A 303 -23.17 3.42 -4.34
C ASN A 303 -24.35 3.16 -3.40
N ALA A 304 -24.11 3.37 -2.09
CA ALA A 304 -25.15 3.76 -1.13
C ALA A 304 -24.58 4.44 0.13
N ALA A 305 -24.15 5.71 -0.01
CA ALA A 305 -24.45 6.79 0.94
C ALA A 305 -23.85 8.13 0.46
N LEU A 306 -24.51 8.84 -0.48
CA LEU A 306 -24.70 10.31 -0.53
C LEU A 306 -25.26 10.76 -1.90
N GLY A 307 -26.33 11.56 -1.89
CA GLY A 307 -26.59 12.63 -2.88
C GLY A 307 -27.29 12.29 -4.22
N CYS A 308 -28.58 12.61 -4.31
CA CYS A 308 -29.32 12.80 -5.58
C CYS A 308 -28.88 14.08 -6.34
N ALA A 309 -28.75 14.02 -7.67
CA ALA A 309 -29.41 14.89 -8.69
C ALA A 309 -28.62 15.05 -10.02
N LEU A 310 -29.27 14.71 -11.15
CA LEU A 310 -29.15 15.24 -12.56
C LEU A 310 -27.77 15.14 -13.26
N ALA A 311 -27.57 14.84 -14.55
CA ALA A 311 -28.33 14.54 -15.77
C ALA A 311 -27.33 13.82 -16.73
N GLY A 312 -27.74 12.98 -17.70
CA GLY A 312 -28.02 13.41 -19.08
C GLY A 312 -26.90 13.01 -20.06
N GLU A 313 -27.26 12.33 -21.15
CA GLU A 313 -26.43 11.54 -22.08
C GLU A 313 -25.57 12.32 -23.10
N SER A 314 -24.52 11.67 -23.66
CA SER A 314 -24.37 11.32 -25.09
C SER A 314 -22.91 11.35 -25.61
N GLN A 315 -22.44 10.25 -26.23
CA GLN A 315 -21.99 10.17 -27.64
C GLN A 315 -20.96 9.05 -27.90
N THR A 316 -21.37 8.14 -28.79
CA THR A 316 -20.62 7.00 -29.32
C THR A 316 -20.41 7.25 -30.80
N LEU A 317 -19.21 7.66 -31.26
CA LEU A 317 -18.88 7.67 -32.71
C LEU A 317 -17.38 7.69 -33.08
N ASN A 318 -16.44 7.45 -32.14
CA ASN A 318 -14.98 7.47 -32.45
C ASN A 318 -14.26 6.10 -32.41
N ARG A 319 -14.98 4.96 -32.33
CA ARG A 319 -14.38 3.65 -32.04
C ARG A 319 -13.87 2.83 -33.23
N MET A 320 -14.10 3.23 -34.47
CA MET A 320 -13.72 2.41 -35.63
C MET A 320 -12.34 2.75 -36.24
N GLY A 321 -11.82 3.96 -36.04
CA GLY A 321 -10.51 4.35 -36.59
C GLY A 321 -9.30 3.78 -35.85
N VAL A 322 -9.43 3.52 -34.54
CA VAL A 322 -8.31 3.19 -33.65
C VAL A 322 -7.88 1.72 -33.76
N ARG A 323 -8.74 0.83 -34.27
CA ARG A 323 -8.47 -0.62 -34.30
C ARG A 323 -7.51 -1.04 -35.42
N VAL A 324 -7.37 -0.25 -36.47
CA VAL A 324 -6.51 -0.60 -37.62
C VAL A 324 -5.04 -0.21 -37.37
N GLU A 325 -4.78 0.85 -36.58
CA GLU A 325 -3.41 1.24 -36.22
C GLU A 325 -2.76 0.32 -35.17
N ALA A 326 -3.52 -0.20 -34.22
CA ALA A 326 -3.00 -1.12 -33.19
C ALA A 326 -2.49 -2.44 -33.80
N ALA A 327 -3.17 -2.98 -34.82
CA ALA A 327 -2.75 -4.19 -35.51
C ALA A 327 -1.46 -3.98 -36.34
N LEU A 328 -1.26 -2.78 -36.89
CA LEU A 328 -0.04 -2.43 -37.63
C LEU A 328 1.17 -2.16 -36.72
N LEU A 329 0.94 -1.71 -35.49
CA LEU A 329 1.98 -1.47 -34.49
C LEU A 329 2.57 -2.79 -33.96
N VAL A 330 1.71 -3.79 -33.70
CA VAL A 330 2.14 -5.13 -33.20
C VAL A 330 2.98 -5.87 -34.24
N LYS A 331 2.68 -5.73 -35.53
CA LYS A 331 3.47 -6.30 -36.63
C LYS A 331 4.90 -5.74 -36.70
N ARG A 332 5.11 -4.51 -36.21
CA ARG A 332 6.41 -3.82 -36.26
C ARG A 332 7.30 -4.16 -35.05
N VAL A 333 6.70 -4.52 -33.91
CA VAL A 333 7.41 -4.90 -32.68
C VAL A 333 7.91 -6.36 -32.71
N LEU A 334 7.20 -7.26 -33.38
CA LEU A 334 7.54 -8.69 -33.39
C LEU A 334 8.63 -9.10 -34.39
N LEU A 335 9.17 -8.18 -35.18
CA LEU A 335 10.18 -8.46 -36.22
C LEU A 335 11.61 -8.02 -35.87
N SER A 336 11.86 -7.52 -34.65
CA SER A 336 13.14 -6.87 -34.32
C SER A 336 14.03 -7.55 -33.28
N ASP A 337 13.74 -8.78 -32.81
CA ASP A 337 14.61 -9.41 -31.81
C ASP A 337 14.89 -10.91 -32.08
N SER A 338 16.14 -11.31 -31.89
CA SER A 338 16.72 -12.54 -32.47
C SER A 338 16.89 -13.70 -31.49
N LYS A 339 16.02 -13.82 -30.48
CA LYS A 339 16.00 -14.96 -29.56
C LYS A 339 14.59 -15.44 -29.32
N CYS A 340 14.04 -16.13 -30.32
CA CYS A 340 12.67 -16.59 -30.29
C CYS A 340 12.56 -17.97 -29.60
N THR A 341 11.74 -18.08 -28.57
CA THR A 341 11.45 -19.35 -27.88
C THR A 341 10.35 -20.13 -28.62
N LYS A 342 10.27 -21.45 -28.39
CA LYS A 342 9.31 -22.36 -29.04
C LYS A 342 7.83 -21.93 -28.86
N LEU A 343 7.54 -21.16 -27.82
CA LEU A 343 6.20 -20.66 -27.49
C LEU A 343 5.81 -19.39 -28.27
N GLU A 344 6.78 -18.52 -28.58
CA GLU A 344 6.58 -17.33 -29.43
C GLU A 344 6.33 -17.74 -30.89
N LEU A 345 6.95 -18.83 -31.34
CA LEU A 345 6.64 -19.48 -32.62
C LEU A 345 5.20 -20.02 -32.68
N GLN A 346 4.67 -20.51 -31.56
CA GLN A 346 3.27 -20.95 -31.47
C GLN A 346 2.30 -19.77 -31.48
N CYS A 347 2.61 -18.68 -30.76
CA CYS A 347 1.83 -17.44 -30.81
C CYS A 347 1.87 -16.79 -32.21
N ALA A 348 3.03 -16.78 -32.87
CA ALA A 348 3.20 -16.25 -34.21
C ALA A 348 2.54 -17.13 -35.29
N ALA A 349 2.36 -18.43 -35.04
CA ALA A 349 1.59 -19.33 -35.90
C ALA A 349 0.08 -19.11 -35.74
N LEU A 350 -0.40 -18.93 -34.50
CA LEU A 350 -1.80 -18.61 -34.20
C LEU A 350 -2.20 -17.24 -34.77
N LEU A 351 -1.36 -16.21 -34.60
CA LEU A 351 -1.59 -14.88 -35.16
C LEU A 351 -1.55 -14.86 -36.69
N ARG A 352 -0.73 -15.72 -37.32
CA ARG A 352 -0.76 -15.94 -38.78
C ARG A 352 -2.06 -16.60 -39.22
N GLY A 353 -2.51 -17.63 -38.51
CA GLY A 353 -3.80 -18.26 -38.77
C GLY A 353 -4.97 -17.27 -38.69
N CYS A 354 -4.95 -16.35 -37.72
CA CYS A 354 -5.96 -15.29 -37.60
C CYS A 354 -5.91 -14.29 -38.77
N ALA A 355 -4.71 -13.90 -39.21
CA ALA A 355 -4.53 -13.00 -40.34
C ALA A 355 -4.95 -13.63 -41.67
N ASP A 356 -4.64 -14.91 -41.88
CA ASP A 356 -5.00 -15.66 -43.08
C ASP A 356 -6.51 -15.95 -43.12
N ALA A 357 -7.12 -16.27 -41.98
CA ALA A 357 -8.57 -16.42 -41.85
C ALA A 357 -9.29 -15.09 -42.17
N ALA A 358 -8.82 -13.97 -41.62
CA ALA A 358 -9.37 -12.63 -41.87
C ALA A 358 -9.18 -12.16 -43.33
N LEU A 359 -8.11 -12.61 -44.01
CA LEU A 359 -7.88 -12.32 -45.42
C LEU A 359 -8.79 -13.17 -46.34
N ALA A 360 -9.10 -14.40 -45.93
CA ALA A 360 -9.99 -15.32 -46.63
C ALA A 360 -11.47 -14.90 -46.53
N THR A 361 -11.90 -14.24 -45.45
CA THR A 361 -13.31 -13.87 -45.22
C THR A 361 -13.82 -12.68 -46.06
N ARG A 362 -13.10 -12.27 -47.10
CA ARG A 362 -13.56 -11.20 -48.01
C ARG A 362 -14.68 -11.63 -48.96
N LEU A 363 -15.25 -12.83 -48.82
CA LEU A 363 -16.35 -13.32 -49.65
C LEU A 363 -17.39 -14.10 -48.82
N ARG A 364 -18.56 -13.48 -48.63
CA ARG A 364 -19.86 -14.02 -48.11
C ARG A 364 -20.05 -14.09 -46.58
N GLY A 365 -21.18 -13.55 -46.14
CA GLY A 365 -21.49 -13.23 -44.74
C GLY A 365 -21.87 -14.40 -43.81
N GLU A 366 -22.03 -15.62 -44.31
CA GLU A 366 -22.32 -16.79 -43.46
C GLU A 366 -21.04 -17.41 -42.85
N GLU A 367 -19.88 -17.25 -43.50
CA GLU A 367 -18.57 -17.70 -42.94
C GLU A 367 -18.03 -16.76 -41.85
N LEU A 368 -18.56 -15.53 -41.77
CA LEU A 368 -18.12 -14.53 -40.79
C LEU A 368 -18.53 -14.92 -39.35
N VAL A 369 -19.70 -15.53 -39.17
CA VAL A 369 -20.21 -15.94 -37.85
C VAL A 369 -19.39 -17.10 -37.28
N LEU A 370 -19.04 -18.07 -38.12
CA LEU A 370 -18.18 -19.20 -37.72
C LEU A 370 -16.74 -18.75 -37.41
N ALA A 371 -16.22 -17.78 -38.16
CA ALA A 371 -14.92 -17.19 -37.89
C ALA A 371 -14.91 -16.37 -36.59
N GLU A 372 -15.98 -15.62 -36.28
CA GLU A 372 -16.12 -14.90 -35.01
C GLU A 372 -16.21 -15.84 -33.80
N ASP A 373 -16.97 -16.94 -33.90
CA ASP A 373 -17.07 -17.92 -32.81
C ASP A 373 -15.75 -18.67 -32.60
N SER A 374 -15.02 -18.98 -33.67
CA SER A 374 -13.68 -19.58 -33.58
C SER A 374 -12.66 -18.62 -32.95
N LEU A 375 -12.70 -17.33 -33.31
CA LEU A 375 -11.84 -16.31 -32.72
C LEU A 375 -12.14 -16.11 -31.22
N ARG A 376 -13.42 -16.08 -30.84
CA ARG A 376 -13.85 -15.99 -29.43
C ARG A 376 -13.39 -17.19 -28.60
N GLN A 377 -13.45 -18.39 -29.17
CA GLN A 377 -12.95 -19.59 -28.50
C GLN A 377 -11.44 -19.53 -28.27
N GLN A 378 -10.68 -19.04 -29.26
CA GLN A 378 -9.23 -18.86 -29.15
C GLN A 378 -8.84 -17.76 -28.14
N GLU A 379 -9.59 -16.66 -28.07
CA GLU A 379 -9.40 -15.63 -27.05
C GLU A 379 -9.67 -16.17 -25.63
N ALA A 380 -10.71 -16.99 -25.46
CA ALA A 380 -11.04 -17.64 -24.19
C ALA A 380 -9.94 -18.63 -23.75
N ASP A 381 -9.37 -19.39 -24.69
CA ASP A 381 -8.31 -20.35 -24.41
C ASP A 381 -6.99 -19.65 -24.07
N LEU A 382 -6.66 -18.53 -24.72
CA LEU A 382 -5.52 -17.67 -24.35
C LEU A 382 -5.70 -17.04 -22.95
N GLY A 383 -6.93 -16.64 -22.61
CA GLY A 383 -7.26 -16.15 -21.27
C GLY A 383 -7.03 -17.19 -20.18
N ARG A 384 -7.40 -18.45 -20.42
CA ARG A 384 -7.16 -19.57 -19.50
C ARG A 384 -5.68 -19.88 -19.32
N ILE A 385 -4.93 -19.97 -20.42
CA ILE A 385 -3.48 -20.22 -20.38
C ILE A 385 -2.74 -19.11 -19.62
N ARG A 386 -3.20 -17.85 -19.74
CA ARG A 386 -2.62 -16.73 -19.00
C ARG A 386 -2.91 -16.80 -17.50
N ALA A 387 -4.14 -17.14 -17.10
CA ALA A 387 -4.50 -17.31 -15.70
C ALA A 387 -3.70 -18.46 -15.04
N ASP A 388 -3.58 -19.60 -15.72
CA ASP A 388 -2.80 -20.75 -15.22
C ASP A 388 -1.29 -20.40 -15.06
N LEU A 389 -0.75 -19.53 -15.92
CA LEU A 389 0.64 -19.05 -15.83
C LEU A 389 0.85 -18.06 -14.68
N GLU A 390 -0.12 -17.18 -14.43
CA GLU A 390 -0.09 -16.22 -13.32
C GLU A 390 -0.22 -16.95 -11.97
N ASP A 391 -1.10 -17.95 -11.88
CA ASP A 391 -1.24 -18.82 -10.69
C ASP A 391 0.04 -19.63 -10.41
N ALA A 392 0.67 -20.22 -11.44
CA ALA A 392 1.91 -20.97 -11.27
C ALA A 392 3.12 -20.10 -10.86
N GLN A 393 3.20 -18.86 -11.38
CA GLN A 393 4.23 -17.90 -10.96
C GLN A 393 3.99 -17.42 -9.52
N TYR A 394 2.72 -17.27 -9.12
CA TYR A 394 2.33 -16.86 -7.78
C TYR A 394 2.61 -17.96 -6.73
N GLU A 395 2.28 -19.23 -7.03
CA GLU A 395 2.64 -20.35 -6.15
C GLU A 395 4.15 -20.47 -5.93
N ALA A 396 4.96 -20.19 -6.96
CA ALA A 396 6.42 -20.17 -6.85
C ALA A 396 6.92 -19.05 -5.92
N LEU A 397 6.34 -17.85 -6.00
CA LEU A 397 6.66 -16.71 -5.12
C LEU A 397 6.24 -16.96 -3.67
N CYS A 398 5.07 -17.56 -3.45
CA CYS A 398 4.62 -17.96 -2.11
C CYS A 398 5.54 -19.04 -1.50
N ALA A 399 5.96 -20.02 -2.29
CA ALA A 399 6.89 -21.06 -1.85
C ALA A 399 8.29 -20.48 -1.49
N GLU A 400 8.75 -19.47 -2.23
CA GLU A 400 10.01 -18.77 -1.96
C GLU A 400 9.91 -17.92 -0.68
N ALA A 401 8.82 -17.18 -0.49
CA ALA A 401 8.54 -16.42 0.73
C ALA A 401 8.48 -17.33 1.97
N ASP A 402 7.83 -18.49 1.87
CA ASP A 402 7.81 -19.50 2.93
C ASP A 402 9.20 -20.07 3.21
N ALA A 403 10.02 -20.28 2.17
CA ALA A 403 11.40 -20.74 2.33
C ALA A 403 12.30 -19.69 3.00
N GLU A 404 12.09 -18.40 2.72
CA GLU A 404 12.75 -17.29 3.41
C GLU A 404 12.29 -17.16 4.86
N HIS A 405 10.99 -17.27 5.14
CA HIS A 405 10.47 -17.27 6.51
C HIS A 405 11.07 -18.40 7.34
N ARG A 406 11.15 -19.62 6.78
CA ARG A 406 11.82 -20.77 7.42
C ARG A 406 13.33 -20.55 7.62
N ARG A 407 14.02 -19.86 6.70
CA ARG A 407 15.44 -19.47 6.86
C ARG A 407 15.61 -18.47 7.99
N TRP A 408 14.74 -17.47 8.07
CA TRP A 408 14.74 -16.46 9.13
C TRP A 408 14.47 -17.08 10.51
N GLN A 409 13.46 -17.96 10.64
CA GLN A 409 13.17 -18.73 11.85
C GLN A 409 14.41 -19.51 12.35
N ARG A 410 15.11 -20.21 11.44
CA ARG A 410 16.36 -20.93 11.76
C ARG A 410 17.50 -20.00 12.17
N GLY A 411 17.58 -18.80 11.56
CA GLY A 411 18.55 -17.77 11.94
C GLY A 411 18.30 -17.21 13.33
N LYS A 412 17.03 -16.99 13.70
CA LYS A 412 16.62 -16.52 15.02
C LYS A 412 16.96 -17.53 16.12
N VAL A 413 16.64 -18.80 15.91
CA VAL A 413 16.99 -19.89 16.85
C VAL A 413 18.50 -19.96 17.07
N ARG A 414 19.32 -19.85 16.00
CA ARG A 414 20.79 -19.80 16.13
C ARG A 414 21.30 -18.57 16.87
N SER A 415 20.68 -17.41 16.69
CA SER A 415 21.04 -16.19 17.41
C SER A 415 20.71 -16.27 18.91
N GLU A 416 19.57 -16.86 19.25
CA GLU A 416 19.15 -17.11 20.64
C GLU A 416 20.04 -18.17 21.30
N GLU A 417 20.38 -19.26 20.61
CA GLU A 417 21.34 -20.28 21.09
C GLU A 417 22.74 -19.68 21.33
N LEU A 418 23.20 -18.78 20.44
CA LEU A 418 24.49 -18.10 20.62
C LEU A 418 24.46 -17.12 21.80
N GLY A 419 23.35 -16.40 21.99
CA GLY A 419 23.11 -15.54 23.15
C GLY A 419 23.12 -16.32 24.47
N ILE A 420 22.43 -17.45 24.51
CA ILE A 420 22.39 -18.35 25.67
C ILE A 420 23.78 -18.92 25.96
N ARG A 421 24.53 -19.35 24.92
CA ARG A 421 25.89 -19.88 25.08
C ARG A 421 26.87 -18.84 25.62
N ASN A 422 26.80 -17.61 25.12
CA ASN A 422 27.62 -16.50 25.62
C ASN A 422 27.27 -16.15 27.08
N HIS A 423 25.99 -16.18 27.43
CA HIS A 423 25.54 -15.95 28.81
C HIS A 423 26.04 -17.05 29.76
N LEU A 424 25.97 -18.32 29.34
CA LEU A 424 26.50 -19.45 30.11
C LEU A 424 28.03 -19.40 30.28
N GLU A 425 28.77 -18.95 29.25
CA GLU A 425 30.21 -18.73 29.39
C GLU A 425 30.55 -17.60 30.37
N GLU A 426 29.77 -16.52 30.37
CA GLU A 426 29.96 -15.41 31.31
C GLU A 426 29.67 -15.85 32.76
N ILE A 427 28.58 -16.60 32.97
CA ILE A 427 28.28 -17.23 34.26
C ILE A 427 29.46 -18.11 34.69
N ARG A 428 29.98 -18.97 33.80
CA ARG A 428 31.12 -19.84 34.11
C ARG A 428 32.39 -19.05 34.49
N ARG A 429 32.67 -17.94 33.81
CA ARG A 429 33.80 -17.04 34.15
C ARG A 429 33.60 -16.39 35.52
N GLN A 430 32.38 -15.99 35.85
CA GLN A 430 32.06 -15.39 37.14
C GLN A 430 32.18 -16.43 38.27
N THR A 431 31.71 -17.66 38.06
CA THR A 431 31.91 -18.78 39.00
C THR A 431 33.39 -19.06 39.23
N LEU A 432 34.19 -19.20 38.16
CA LEU A 432 35.64 -19.40 38.27
C LEU A 432 36.35 -18.26 39.02
N ARG A 433 35.96 -17.00 38.77
CA ARG A 433 36.50 -15.85 39.51
C ARG A 433 36.13 -15.89 40.99
N SER A 434 34.91 -16.31 41.32
CA SER A 434 34.48 -16.45 42.71
C SER A 434 35.20 -17.60 43.42
N GLU A 435 35.45 -18.72 42.73
CA GLU A 435 36.19 -19.86 43.26
C GLU A 435 37.66 -19.50 43.51
N LEU A 436 38.32 -18.81 42.56
CA LEU A 436 39.69 -18.30 42.73
C LEU A 436 39.79 -17.26 43.85
N ALA A 437 38.78 -16.41 44.03
CA ALA A 437 38.76 -15.43 45.12
C ALA A 437 38.51 -16.09 46.49
N SER A 438 37.81 -17.23 46.52
CA SER A 438 37.54 -18.00 47.75
C SER A 438 38.67 -18.96 48.15
N SER A 439 39.52 -19.37 47.20
CA SER A 439 40.65 -20.27 47.49
C SER A 439 41.84 -19.48 48.06
N GLN A 440 41.79 -19.12 49.34
CA GLN A 440 43.01 -18.91 50.12
C GLN A 440 43.70 -20.27 50.32
N VAL A 441 44.47 -20.70 49.32
CA VAL A 441 45.37 -21.86 49.46
C VAL A 441 46.80 -21.38 49.23
N PRO A 442 47.64 -21.26 50.27
CA PRO A 442 49.02 -20.75 50.18
C PRO A 442 49.96 -21.56 49.28
N CYS A 443 49.55 -22.71 48.73
CA CYS A 443 50.43 -23.60 47.97
C CYS A 443 50.59 -23.25 46.48
N LEU A 444 49.68 -22.46 45.88
CA LEU A 444 49.74 -22.14 44.45
C LEU A 444 50.80 -21.08 44.14
N GLN A 445 50.96 -20.10 45.02
CA GLN A 445 51.97 -19.04 44.88
C GLN A 445 53.40 -19.62 44.97
N GLN A 446 53.63 -20.61 45.84
CA GLN A 446 54.91 -21.33 45.93
C GLN A 446 55.26 -22.09 44.64
N ARG A 447 54.28 -22.63 43.90
CA ARG A 447 54.56 -23.32 42.61
C ARG A 447 54.86 -22.35 41.47
N ILE A 448 54.26 -21.17 41.49
CA ILE A 448 54.53 -20.10 40.51
C ILE A 448 55.93 -19.50 40.74
N ASP A 449 56.34 -19.33 41.99
CA ASP A 449 57.66 -18.79 42.32
C ASP A 449 58.78 -19.82 42.07
N TRP A 450 58.51 -21.11 42.25
CA TRP A 450 59.44 -22.19 41.90
C TRP A 450 59.67 -22.31 40.38
N ALA A 451 58.62 -22.09 39.57
CA ALA A 451 58.73 -22.10 38.11
C ALA A 451 59.52 -20.89 37.55
N LYS A 452 59.51 -19.75 38.25
CA LYS A 452 60.27 -18.55 37.86
C LYS A 452 61.77 -18.64 38.20
N ALA A 453 62.15 -19.44 39.20
CA ALA A 453 63.54 -19.61 39.62
C ALA A 453 64.36 -20.60 38.76
N GLY A 454 63.71 -21.38 37.89
CA GLY A 454 64.35 -22.49 37.15
C GLY A 454 64.87 -22.20 35.73
N SER A 455 64.72 -20.98 35.18
CA SER A 455 64.93 -20.72 33.73
C SER A 455 66.14 -19.87 33.36
N THR A 456 67.20 -19.86 34.16
CA THR A 456 68.50 -19.26 33.76
C THR A 456 69.66 -20.16 34.12
N LYS A 457 69.99 -21.10 33.23
CA LYS A 457 71.34 -21.66 33.05
C LYS A 457 71.40 -22.44 31.74
N THR A 458 71.74 -21.75 30.66
CA THR A 458 72.51 -22.33 29.56
C THR A 458 73.97 -21.96 29.79
N ALA A 459 74.84 -22.96 29.74
CA ALA A 459 76.29 -22.82 29.60
C ALA A 459 76.84 -24.12 29.01
N PRO A 460 78.00 -24.03 28.35
CA PRO A 460 78.20 -23.55 26.98
C PRO A 460 77.83 -24.58 25.90
#